data_AF-A0A965E7P9-F1
#
_entry.id   AF-A0A965E7P9-F1
#
_cell.length_a   1.000
_cell.length_b   1.000
_cell.length_c   1.000
_cell.angle_alpha   90.00
_cell.angle_beta   90.00
_cell.angle_gamma   90.00
#
_symmetry.space_group_name_H-M   'P 1'
#
loop_
_entity.id
_entity.type
_entity.pdbx_description
1 polymer ?
#
loop_
_entity_poly.entity_id
_entity_poly.type
_entity_poly.pdbx_seq_one_letter_code
_entity_poly.pdbx_strand_id
1 'polypeptide(L)'
;MSKNFNLAVIAGDGIGPEVVNEGLKILDAAGKKHGFTYSKKAFELGSAFWHKTGEVLPDKTLEELKSGIGLAASGNINPSGEFPSMFEPVHGSAPDIAGKGIADPTATIMSVAMLLNHLGLTEAARDVERAVEADLLTRAEKKRSTSEIGDALAKALS
;
A
#
# COMPACT_ATOMS: atom_id res chain seq x y z
N MET A 1 -5.11 -0.02 24.73
CA MET A 1 -6.23 -0.03 23.76
C MET A 1 -5.67 -0.47 22.42
N SER A 2 -6.43 -1.20 21.60
CA SER A 2 -6.05 -1.45 20.20
C SER A 2 -5.97 -0.11 19.45
N LYS A 3 -4.96 0.09 18.61
CA LYS A 3 -4.91 1.26 17.70
C LYS A 3 -5.86 0.99 16.54
N ASN A 4 -6.66 1.99 16.15
CA ASN A 4 -7.54 1.93 14.98
C ASN A 4 -7.42 3.19 14.13
N PHE A 5 -7.43 3.06 12.80
CA PHE A 5 -7.32 4.19 11.87
C PHE A 5 -8.13 3.97 10.58
N ASN A 6 -8.36 5.05 9.82
CA ASN A 6 -9.06 5.03 8.54
C ASN A 6 -8.05 5.08 7.38
N LEU A 7 -8.20 4.18 6.42
CA LEU A 7 -7.32 4.04 5.26
C LEU A 7 -8.08 4.34 3.96
N ALA A 8 -7.63 5.34 3.23
CA ALA A 8 -8.07 5.64 1.88
C ALA A 8 -7.20 4.86 0.89
N VAL A 9 -7.82 3.97 0.11
CA VAL A 9 -7.13 3.11 -0.85
C VAL A 9 -7.42 3.57 -2.26
N ILE A 10 -6.42 4.18 -2.91
CA ILE A 10 -6.45 4.50 -4.34
C ILE A 10 -5.61 3.42 -5.03
N ALA A 11 -6.26 2.51 -5.75
CA ALA A 11 -5.56 1.43 -6.44
C ALA A 11 -4.86 1.88 -7.74
N GLY A 12 -5.31 3.00 -8.33
CA GLY A 12 -4.81 3.47 -9.63
C GLY A 12 -5.10 2.48 -10.76
N ASP A 13 -4.28 2.54 -11.82
CA ASP A 13 -4.42 1.71 -13.01
C ASP A 13 -3.23 0.74 -13.21
N GLY A 14 -3.36 -0.14 -14.21
CA GLY A 14 -2.29 -1.05 -14.63
C GLY A 14 -1.96 -2.08 -13.54
N ILE A 15 -0.71 -2.14 -13.09
CA ILE A 15 -0.31 -3.02 -11.98
C ILE A 15 -0.79 -2.54 -10.60
N GLY A 16 -1.27 -1.31 -10.48
CA GLY A 16 -1.67 -0.70 -9.20
C GLY A 16 -2.59 -1.61 -8.36
N PRO A 17 -3.71 -2.11 -8.91
CA PRO A 17 -4.60 -3.03 -8.20
C PRO A 17 -3.94 -4.34 -7.73
N GLU A 18 -3.01 -4.94 -8.49
CA GLU A 18 -2.33 -6.17 -8.05
C GLU A 18 -1.35 -5.91 -6.91
N VAL A 19 -0.52 -4.86 -7.00
CA VAL A 19 0.47 -4.56 -5.95
C VAL A 19 -0.16 -3.95 -4.68
N VAL A 20 -1.24 -3.18 -4.80
CA VAL A 20 -1.97 -2.62 -3.64
C VAL A 20 -2.69 -3.71 -2.84
N ASN A 21 -3.21 -4.74 -3.50
CA ASN A 21 -3.78 -5.90 -2.80
C ASN A 21 -2.74 -6.62 -1.93
N GLU A 22 -1.50 -6.75 -2.42
CA GLU A 22 -0.40 -7.31 -1.63
C GLU A 22 0.01 -6.38 -0.47
N GLY A 23 0.04 -5.06 -0.67
CA GLY A 23 0.22 -4.10 0.43
C GLY A 23 -0.84 -4.24 1.54
N LEU A 24 -2.11 -4.39 1.17
CA LEU A 24 -3.19 -4.63 2.14
C LEU A 24 -3.04 -5.99 2.86
N LYS A 25 -2.60 -7.04 2.17
CA LYS A 25 -2.31 -8.35 2.76
C LYS A 25 -1.24 -8.26 3.86
N ILE A 26 -0.19 -7.47 3.62
CA ILE A 26 0.85 -7.18 4.61
C ILE A 26 0.30 -6.38 5.79
N LEU A 27 -0.54 -5.38 5.54
CA LEU A 27 -1.16 -4.58 6.60
C LEU A 27 -2.07 -5.44 7.51
N ASP A 28 -2.82 -6.39 6.93
CA ASP A 28 -3.63 -7.36 7.67
C ASP A 28 -2.77 -8.31 8.53
N ALA A 29 -1.62 -8.76 8.03
CA ALA A 29 -0.70 -9.62 8.78
C ALA A 29 -0.07 -8.86 9.96
N ALA A 30 0.46 -7.66 9.71
CA ALA A 30 0.99 -6.77 10.75
C ALA A 30 -0.08 -6.40 11.79
N GLY A 31 -1.32 -6.16 11.38
CA GLY A 31 -2.45 -5.86 12.27
C GLY A 31 -2.73 -6.98 13.28
N LYS A 32 -2.73 -8.23 12.80
CA LYS A 32 -2.89 -9.43 13.64
C LYS A 32 -1.75 -9.58 14.66
N LYS A 33 -0.50 -9.39 14.22
CA LYS A 33 0.69 -9.56 15.09
C LYS A 33 0.82 -8.45 16.14
N HIS A 34 0.58 -7.19 15.76
CA HIS A 34 0.85 -6.03 16.62
C HIS A 34 -0.40 -5.43 17.30
N GLY A 35 -1.59 -6.04 17.10
CA GLY A 35 -2.80 -5.67 17.83
C GLY A 35 -3.36 -4.29 17.43
N PHE A 36 -3.47 -4.05 16.12
CA PHE A 36 -4.16 -2.88 15.57
C PHE A 36 -5.19 -3.29 14.51
N THR A 37 -6.16 -2.42 14.28
CA THR A 37 -7.20 -2.57 13.24
C THR A 37 -7.22 -1.35 12.33
N TYR A 38 -7.87 -1.47 11.17
CA TYR A 38 -8.12 -0.32 10.31
C TYR A 38 -9.43 -0.51 9.54
N SER A 39 -10.05 0.60 9.15
CA SER A 39 -11.21 0.62 8.25
C SER A 39 -10.77 1.15 6.89
N LYS A 40 -11.00 0.38 5.81
CA LYS A 40 -10.60 0.77 4.46
C LYS A 40 -11.77 1.31 3.64
N LYS A 41 -11.51 2.37 2.88
CA LYS A 41 -12.40 2.90 1.83
C LYS A 41 -11.64 2.94 0.51
N ALA A 42 -12.14 2.23 -0.49
CA ALA A 42 -11.57 2.23 -1.83
C ALA A 42 -12.11 3.42 -2.65
N PHE A 43 -11.25 3.99 -3.50
CA PHE A 43 -11.57 5.11 -4.36
C PHE A 43 -11.21 4.77 -5.82
N GLU A 44 -12.19 4.89 -6.72
CA GLU A 44 -11.97 4.82 -8.16
C GLU A 44 -11.34 6.14 -8.63
N LEU A 45 -10.00 6.18 -8.68
CA LEU A 45 -9.22 7.26 -9.26
C LEU A 45 -8.09 6.68 -10.11
N GLY A 46 -7.72 7.40 -11.18
CA GLY A 46 -6.76 6.96 -12.18
C GLY A 46 -7.13 7.44 -13.58
N SER A 47 -6.31 7.08 -14.56
CA SER A 47 -6.56 7.31 -15.99
C SER A 47 -7.85 6.63 -16.47
N ALA A 48 -8.20 5.45 -15.96
CA ALA A 48 -9.46 4.79 -16.30
C ALA A 48 -10.69 5.57 -15.78
N PHE A 49 -10.58 6.19 -14.60
CA PHE A 49 -11.61 7.09 -14.07
C PHE A 49 -11.70 8.36 -14.94
N TRP A 50 -10.56 9.01 -15.23
CA TRP A 50 -10.52 10.20 -16.07
C TRP A 50 -11.09 9.95 -17.48
N HIS A 51 -10.79 8.82 -18.12
CA HIS A 51 -11.38 8.47 -19.41
C HIS A 51 -12.90 8.25 -19.38
N LYS A 52 -13.45 7.89 -18.20
CA LYS A 52 -14.89 7.65 -17.98
C LYS A 52 -15.66 8.92 -17.62
N THR A 53 -15.04 9.87 -16.92
CA THR A 53 -15.73 11.04 -16.32
C THR A 53 -15.24 12.40 -16.84
N GLY A 54 -14.01 12.48 -17.36
CA GLY A 54 -13.30 13.72 -17.64
C GLY A 54 -12.67 14.37 -16.39
N GLU A 55 -12.91 13.83 -15.19
CA GLU A 55 -12.45 14.39 -13.92
C GLU A 55 -11.20 13.66 -13.42
N VAL A 56 -10.23 14.39 -12.87
CA VAL A 56 -9.00 13.81 -12.28
C VAL A 56 -9.19 13.51 -10.79
N LEU A 57 -9.77 14.45 -10.05
CA LEU A 57 -10.12 14.31 -8.65
C LEU A 57 -11.38 15.15 -8.38
N PRO A 58 -12.58 14.53 -8.29
CA PRO A 58 -13.81 15.26 -8.00
C PRO A 58 -13.81 15.83 -6.58
N ASP A 59 -14.42 17.01 -6.37
CA ASP A 59 -14.48 17.67 -5.05
C ASP A 59 -15.02 16.75 -3.95
N LYS A 60 -16.08 15.98 -4.26
CA LYS A 60 -16.64 14.99 -3.33
C LYS A 60 -15.60 13.94 -2.92
N THR A 61 -14.79 13.46 -3.87
CA THR A 61 -13.74 12.49 -3.58
C THR A 61 -12.63 13.12 -2.75
N LEU A 62 -12.27 14.39 -3.01
CA LEU A 62 -11.32 15.14 -2.19
C LEU A 62 -11.81 15.29 -0.74
N GLU A 63 -13.07 15.67 -0.51
CA GLU A 63 -13.64 15.74 0.85
C GLU A 63 -13.62 14.37 1.56
N GLU A 64 -13.88 13.28 0.83
CA GLU A 64 -13.82 11.93 1.39
C GLU A 64 -12.36 11.49 1.68
N LEU A 65 -11.39 11.87 0.84
CA LEU A 65 -9.96 11.60 1.05
C LEU A 65 -9.40 12.33 2.27
N LYS A 66 -9.84 13.56 2.57
CA LYS A 66 -9.43 14.30 3.79
C LYS A 66 -9.63 13.50 5.09
N SER A 67 -10.51 12.49 5.09
CA SER A 67 -10.85 11.65 6.24
C SER A 67 -10.03 10.35 6.40
N GLY A 68 -9.12 10.04 5.47
CA GLY A 68 -8.38 8.77 5.45
C GLY A 68 -6.94 8.88 4.94
N ILE A 69 -6.09 7.94 5.35
CA ILE A 69 -4.65 7.94 5.06
C ILE A 69 -4.34 7.14 3.78
N GLY A 70 -3.40 7.59 2.94
CA GLY A 70 -3.02 6.90 1.68
C GLY A 70 -2.05 5.71 1.84
N LEU A 71 -1.71 5.05 0.72
CA LEU A 71 -0.78 3.89 0.62
C LEU A 71 0.18 4.01 -0.57
N ALA A 72 1.52 4.05 -0.33
CA ALA A 72 2.63 3.68 -1.24
C ALA A 72 4.06 4.22 -0.80
N ALA A 73 5.11 4.07 -1.64
CA ALA A 73 6.54 4.08 -1.26
C ALA A 73 7.30 5.40 -1.57
N SER A 74 6.68 6.52 -1.21
CA SER A 74 7.18 7.90 -1.32
C SER A 74 6.25 8.72 -0.43
N GLY A 75 6.70 9.81 0.19
CA GLY A 75 5.94 10.48 1.24
C GLY A 75 5.55 11.92 0.89
N ASN A 76 4.29 12.15 0.54
CA ASN A 76 3.66 13.48 0.61
C ASN A 76 3.16 13.69 2.06
N ILE A 77 4.11 13.99 2.96
CA ILE A 77 3.85 14.15 4.39
C ILE A 77 3.21 15.52 4.67
N ASN A 78 2.11 15.53 5.41
CA ASN A 78 1.59 16.76 6.02
C ASN A 78 2.12 16.90 7.47
N PRO A 79 3.09 17.80 7.76
CA PRO A 79 3.73 17.82 9.08
C PRO A 79 2.83 18.34 10.20
N SER A 80 1.79 19.11 9.86
CA SER A 80 0.78 19.62 10.81
C SER A 80 -0.26 18.57 11.21
N GLY A 81 -0.46 17.51 10.41
CA GLY A 81 -1.56 16.56 10.58
C GLY A 81 -2.97 17.11 10.27
N GLU A 82 -3.07 18.33 9.74
CA GLU A 82 -4.33 18.99 9.38
C GLU A 82 -4.98 18.36 8.13
N PHE A 83 -4.15 17.79 7.26
CA PHE A 83 -4.56 17.08 6.05
C PHE A 83 -3.90 15.68 6.02
N PRO A 84 -4.48 14.69 5.35
CA PRO A 84 -3.90 13.34 5.29
C PRO A 84 -2.54 13.35 4.60
N SER A 85 -1.59 12.58 5.14
CA SER A 85 -0.37 12.23 4.42
C SER A 85 -0.69 11.21 3.33
N MET A 86 -0.14 11.43 2.13
CA MET A 86 -0.20 10.46 1.04
C MET A 86 1.13 9.71 0.93
N PHE A 87 0.99 8.44 0.63
CA PHE A 87 2.06 7.49 0.47
C PHE A 87 1.95 7.05 -1.01
N GLU A 88 3.00 7.34 -1.81
CA GLU A 88 3.08 7.42 -3.29
C GLU A 88 3.98 6.36 -4.01
N PRO A 89 3.64 5.56 -5.05
CA PRO A 89 4.61 4.58 -5.57
C PRO A 89 5.65 5.23 -6.48
N VAL A 90 6.94 4.87 -6.35
CA VAL A 90 7.96 5.45 -7.26
C VAL A 90 7.80 4.91 -8.69
N HIS A 91 7.38 3.66 -8.86
CA HIS A 91 7.09 3.11 -10.19
C HIS A 91 5.71 3.56 -10.69
N GLY A 92 5.57 3.70 -12.02
CA GLY A 92 4.29 3.97 -12.67
C GLY A 92 3.39 2.72 -12.77
N SER A 93 2.37 2.81 -13.62
CA SER A 93 1.33 1.78 -13.79
C SER A 93 1.73 0.54 -14.59
N ALA A 94 2.91 0.51 -15.23
CA ALA A 94 3.48 -0.63 -15.98
C ALA A 94 2.43 -1.41 -16.84
N PRO A 95 1.73 -0.74 -17.76
CA PRO A 95 0.57 -1.29 -18.46
C PRO A 95 0.91 -2.50 -19.35
N ASP A 96 2.17 -2.66 -19.73
CA ASP A 96 2.70 -3.78 -20.50
C ASP A 96 2.72 -5.10 -19.72
N ILE A 97 2.71 -5.07 -18.38
CA ILE A 97 2.65 -6.25 -17.51
C ILE A 97 1.39 -6.35 -16.64
N ALA A 98 0.52 -5.33 -16.66
CA ALA A 98 -0.73 -5.27 -15.90
C ALA A 98 -1.61 -6.52 -16.08
N GLY A 99 -2.09 -7.09 -14.97
CA GLY A 99 -2.99 -8.24 -14.97
C GLY A 99 -2.31 -9.59 -15.28
N LYS A 100 -0.98 -9.61 -15.46
CA LYS A 100 -0.21 -10.84 -15.65
C LYS A 100 0.24 -11.47 -14.33
N GLY A 101 0.11 -10.77 -13.20
CA GLY A 101 0.53 -11.28 -11.89
C GLY A 101 2.05 -11.47 -11.78
N ILE A 102 2.83 -10.60 -12.43
CA ILE A 102 4.30 -10.62 -12.44
C ILE A 102 4.93 -9.30 -11.98
N ALA A 103 4.13 -8.35 -11.49
CA ALA A 103 4.64 -7.15 -10.87
C ALA A 103 5.31 -7.50 -9.53
N ASP A 104 6.39 -6.79 -9.17
CA ASP A 104 7.02 -6.95 -7.87
C ASP A 104 6.35 -6.03 -6.84
N PRO A 105 5.59 -6.56 -5.87
CA PRO A 105 4.85 -5.72 -4.91
C PRO A 105 5.77 -5.10 -3.85
N THR A 106 7.07 -5.42 -3.83
CA THR A 106 8.01 -5.02 -2.77
C THR A 106 8.01 -3.50 -2.50
N ALA A 107 7.93 -2.66 -3.54
CA ALA A 107 7.79 -1.22 -3.37
C ALA A 107 6.48 -0.88 -2.62
N THR A 108 5.33 -1.35 -3.11
CA THR A 108 4.01 -1.16 -2.50
C THR A 108 3.88 -1.82 -1.10
N ILE A 109 4.83 -2.67 -0.70
CA ILE A 109 4.93 -3.24 0.65
C ILE A 109 5.82 -2.38 1.57
N MET A 110 6.98 -1.88 1.12
CA MET A 110 7.81 -0.95 1.90
C MET A 110 7.06 0.34 2.28
N SER A 111 6.16 0.74 1.40
CA SER A 111 5.06 1.68 1.63
C SER A 111 4.31 1.51 2.95
N VAL A 112 3.95 0.26 3.25
CA VAL A 112 3.15 -0.10 4.41
C VAL A 112 4.00 0.07 5.67
N ALA A 113 5.30 -0.23 5.61
CA ALA A 113 6.22 0.13 6.68
C ALA A 113 6.30 1.65 6.90
N MET A 114 6.37 2.47 5.85
CA MET A 114 6.35 3.94 5.97
C MET A 114 5.05 4.44 6.63
N LEU A 115 3.89 3.94 6.20
CA LEU A 115 2.59 4.22 6.82
C LEU A 115 2.56 3.83 8.31
N LEU A 116 2.97 2.61 8.64
CA LEU A 116 3.00 2.10 10.02
C LEU A 116 3.93 2.96 10.89
N ASN A 117 5.11 3.33 10.38
CA ASN A 117 6.04 4.20 11.09
C ASN A 117 5.44 5.59 11.35
N HIS A 118 4.78 6.20 10.36
CA HIS A 118 4.07 7.48 10.50
C HIS A 118 2.97 7.43 11.57
N LEU A 119 2.26 6.31 11.69
CA LEU A 119 1.24 6.08 12.72
C LEU A 119 1.80 5.70 14.10
N GLY A 120 3.13 5.76 14.27
CA GLY A 120 3.81 5.34 15.50
C GLY A 120 3.58 3.86 15.82
N LEU A 121 3.46 3.02 14.80
CA LEU A 121 3.47 1.55 14.86
C LEU A 121 4.87 1.05 14.46
N THR A 122 5.91 1.61 15.11
CA THR A 122 7.32 1.48 14.69
C THR A 122 7.82 0.04 14.67
N GLU A 123 7.40 -0.80 15.61
CA GLU A 123 7.78 -2.22 15.61
C GLU A 123 7.10 -3.00 14.48
N ALA A 124 5.86 -2.65 14.12
CA ALA A 124 5.17 -3.24 12.97
C ALA A 124 5.84 -2.84 11.65
N ALA A 125 6.27 -1.57 11.53
CA ALA A 125 7.07 -1.10 10.40
C ALA A 125 8.39 -1.87 10.26
N ARG A 126 9.15 -1.97 11.36
CA ARG A 126 10.43 -2.70 11.41
C ARG A 126 10.29 -4.17 11.04
N ASP A 127 9.21 -4.83 11.45
CA ASP A 127 9.00 -6.24 11.09
C ASP A 127 8.64 -6.41 9.61
N VAL A 128 7.92 -5.47 8.99
CA VAL A 128 7.72 -5.43 7.53
C VAL A 128 9.04 -5.19 6.80
N GLU A 129 9.86 -4.24 7.27
CA GLU A 129 11.20 -3.97 6.71
C GLU A 129 12.11 -5.20 6.77
N ARG A 130 12.18 -5.87 7.93
CA ARG A 130 12.95 -7.12 8.13
C ARG A 130 12.46 -8.26 7.26
N ALA A 131 11.15 -8.41 7.09
CA ALA A 131 10.58 -9.44 6.23
C ALA A 131 10.98 -9.21 4.76
N VAL A 132 10.94 -7.97 4.29
CA VAL A 132 11.40 -7.58 2.95
C VAL A 132 12.91 -7.78 2.80
N GLU A 133 13.71 -7.36 3.77
CA GLU A 133 15.17 -7.55 3.77
C GLU A 133 15.54 -9.05 3.68
N ALA A 134 14.93 -9.90 4.51
CA ALA A 134 15.17 -11.34 4.50
C ALA A 134 14.71 -12.02 3.20
N ASP A 135 13.59 -11.57 2.61
CA ASP A 135 13.16 -12.03 1.28
C ASP A 135 14.19 -11.65 0.22
N LEU A 136 14.61 -10.38 0.16
CA LEU A 136 15.58 -9.89 -0.82
C LEU A 136 16.95 -10.57 -0.69
N LEU A 137 17.42 -10.86 0.52
CA LEU A 137 18.67 -11.60 0.75
C LEU A 137 18.62 -13.06 0.28
N THR A 138 17.43 -13.67 0.25
CA THR A 138 17.23 -15.06 -0.20
C THR A 138 16.65 -15.18 -1.61
N ARG A 139 16.30 -14.04 -2.23
CA ARG A 139 15.75 -13.93 -3.58
C ARG A 139 16.83 -14.18 -4.63
N ALA A 140 17.04 -15.45 -4.98
CA ALA A 140 17.72 -15.86 -6.20
C ALA A 140 16.99 -15.35 -7.46
N GLU A 141 17.56 -15.57 -8.66
CA GLU A 141 16.95 -15.24 -9.97
C GLU A 141 15.62 -15.97 -10.27
N LYS A 142 15.10 -16.75 -9.32
CA LYS A 142 13.81 -17.44 -9.44
C LYS A 142 12.68 -16.41 -9.52
N LYS A 143 12.12 -16.26 -10.73
CA LYS A 143 10.87 -15.52 -10.95
C LYS A 143 9.76 -16.07 -10.05
N ARG A 144 9.09 -15.17 -9.36
CA ARG A 144 7.90 -15.40 -8.54
C ARG A 144 6.77 -14.50 -9.04
N SER A 145 5.53 -14.93 -8.86
CA SER A 145 4.36 -14.08 -9.12
C SER A 145 4.23 -12.96 -8.07
N THR A 146 3.43 -11.94 -8.39
CA THR A 146 3.04 -10.87 -7.46
C THR A 146 2.52 -11.47 -6.13
N SER A 147 1.68 -12.50 -6.22
CA SER A 147 1.08 -13.16 -5.06
C SER A 147 2.06 -14.04 -4.29
N GLU A 148 2.97 -14.78 -4.95
CA GLU A 148 3.98 -15.60 -4.28
C GLU A 148 4.94 -14.76 -3.41
N ILE A 149 5.24 -13.52 -3.84
CA ILE A 149 6.06 -12.58 -3.07
C ILE A 149 5.29 -12.11 -1.83
N GLY A 150 4.05 -11.62 -2.00
CA GLY A 150 3.26 -11.10 -0.88
C GLY A 150 2.80 -12.19 0.10
N ASP A 151 2.53 -13.42 -0.35
CA ASP A 151 2.24 -14.56 0.52
C ASP A 151 3.45 -14.96 1.38
N ALA A 152 4.66 -14.95 0.80
CA ALA A 152 5.90 -15.22 1.53
C ALA A 152 6.15 -14.15 2.62
N LEU A 153 5.97 -12.88 2.27
CA LEU A 153 6.14 -11.74 3.19
C LEU A 153 5.07 -11.71 4.29
N ALA A 154 3.80 -11.97 3.97
CA ALA A 154 2.72 -12.06 4.95
C ALA A 154 2.95 -13.21 5.96
N LYS A 155 3.48 -14.34 5.49
CA LYS A 155 3.86 -15.47 6.34
C LYS A 155 5.02 -15.15 7.29
N ALA A 156 5.99 -14.32 6.86
CA ALA A 156 7.09 -13.87 7.73
C ALA A 156 6.64 -12.93 8.86
N LEU A 157 5.42 -12.39 8.78
CA LEU A 157 4.78 -11.53 9.78
C LEU A 157 3.76 -12.27 10.66
N SER A 158 3.65 -13.60 10.55
CA SER A 158 2.73 -14.44 11.32
C SER A 158 3.38 -15.10 12.53
#